data_AF-A0A2C9V5B9-F1
#
_entry.id   AF-A0A2C9V5B9-F1
#
_cell.length_a   1.000
_cell.length_b   1.000
_cell.length_c   1.000
_cell.angle_alpha   90.00
_cell.angle_beta   90.00
_cell.angle_gamma   90.00
#
_symmetry.space_group_name_H-M   'P 1'
#
loop_
_entity.id
_entity.type
_entity.pdbx_description
1 polymer ?
#
loop_
_entity_poly.entity_id
_entity_poly.type
_entity_poly.pdbx_seq_one_letter_code
_entity_poly.pdbx_strand_id
1 'polypeptide(L)'
;RKWNELICLAPLPICCEAGTTIIDYDNNRRLMQFLMGLGDEYDNVKNQILLQDPLPSINKAYLMVMSVEKQREVQTDSTASSKTTAVMLAQRGSS
;
A
#
# COMPACT_ATOMS: atom_id res chain seq x y z
N ARG A 1 -5.02 14.70 -9.79
CA ARG A 1 -5.23 15.32 -8.46
C ARG A 1 -6.74 15.60 -8.27
N LYS A 2 -7.58 14.56 -8.14
CA LYS A 2 -9.07 14.66 -8.06
C LYS A 2 -9.65 14.20 -6.70
N TRP A 3 -8.79 13.90 -5.73
CA TRP A 3 -9.20 13.41 -4.42
C TRP A 3 -9.69 14.52 -3.48
N ASN A 4 -9.37 15.78 -3.77
CA ASN A 4 -9.73 16.91 -2.91
C ASN A 4 -11.22 17.28 -2.97
N GLU A 5 -11.92 16.96 -4.06
CA GLU A 5 -13.32 17.34 -4.26
C GLU A 5 -14.30 16.40 -3.52
N LEU A 6 -13.89 15.16 -3.25
CA LEU A 6 -14.72 14.16 -2.56
C LEU A 6 -14.71 14.32 -1.03
N ILE A 7 -13.72 15.02 -0.46
CA ILE A 7 -13.60 15.25 0.99
C ILE A 7 -14.71 16.21 1.49
N CYS A 8 -15.23 17.10 0.63
CA CYS A 8 -16.29 18.04 0.99
C CYS A 8 -17.69 17.41 1.11
N LEU A 9 -17.89 16.15 0.70
CA LEU A 9 -19.19 15.49 0.72
C LEU A 9 -19.44 14.61 1.95
N ALA A 10 -18.43 14.43 2.82
CA ALA A 10 -18.63 13.66 4.04
C ALA A 10 -19.34 14.53 5.09
N PRO A 11 -20.58 14.21 5.50
CA PRO A 11 -21.25 14.94 6.56
C PRO A 11 -20.43 14.79 7.85
N LEU A 12 -19.99 15.92 8.41
CA LEU A 12 -19.39 15.93 9.74
C LEU A 12 -20.45 15.44 10.74
N PRO A 13 -20.14 14.47 11.63
CA PRO A 13 -21.11 13.95 12.57
C PRO A 13 -21.55 15.07 13.52
N ILE A 14 -22.80 15.52 13.37
CA ILE A 14 -23.39 16.52 14.25
C ILE A 14 -23.58 15.87 15.62
N CYS A 15 -23.13 16.61 16.62
CA CYS A 15 -22.97 16.26 18.01
C CYS A 15 -24.04 15.33 18.60
N CYS A 16 -23.56 14.28 19.27
CA CYS A 16 -23.86 13.98 20.68
C CYS A 16 -24.18 12.50 21.02
N GLU A 17 -24.12 11.54 20.08
CA GLU A 17 -24.17 10.08 20.40
C GLU A 17 -22.96 9.27 19.84
N ALA A 18 -21.94 9.97 19.36
CA ALA A 18 -21.07 9.54 18.26
C ALA A 18 -19.58 9.40 18.64
N GLY A 19 -19.25 8.87 19.83
CA GLY A 19 -17.85 8.75 20.27
C GLY A 19 -16.99 7.80 19.40
N THR A 20 -17.57 6.70 18.95
CA THR A 20 -16.90 5.69 18.10
C THR A 20 -16.80 6.14 16.65
N THR A 21 -17.81 6.83 16.13
CA THR A 21 -17.85 7.31 14.74
C THR A 21 -16.88 8.47 14.49
N ILE A 22 -16.55 9.28 15.50
CA ILE A 22 -15.49 10.30 15.40
C ILE A 22 -14.12 9.65 15.26
N ILE A 23 -13.84 8.59 16.03
CA ILE A 23 -12.57 7.86 15.98
C ILE A 23 -12.42 7.16 14.63
N ASP A 24 -13.48 6.52 14.13
CA ASP A 24 -13.47 5.88 12.82
C ASP A 24 -13.30 6.89 11.68
N TYR A 25 -13.94 8.06 11.78
CA TYR A 25 -13.75 9.14 10.83
C TYR A 25 -12.31 9.68 10.82
N ASP A 26 -11.72 9.92 12.01
CA ASP A 26 -10.32 10.37 12.10
C ASP A 26 -9.35 9.30 11.59
N ASN A 27 -9.60 8.02 11.89
CA ASN A 27 -8.82 6.89 11.38
C ASN A 27 -8.87 6.81 9.86
N ASN A 28 -10.06 6.92 9.26
CA ASN A 28 -10.23 6.92 7.80
C ASN A 28 -9.55 8.13 7.15
N ARG A 29 -9.65 9.31 7.79
CA ARG A 29 -8.97 10.52 7.32
C ARG A 29 -7.45 10.35 7.36
N ARG A 30 -6.89 9.81 8.45
CA ARG A 30 -5.44 9.54 8.58
C ARG A 30 -4.98 8.48 7.57
N LEU A 31 -5.76 7.43 7.37
CA LEU A 31 -5.48 6.40 6.37
C LEU A 31 -5.40 7.02 4.97
N MET A 32 -6.38 7.85 4.59
CA MET A 32 -6.38 8.50 3.29
C MET A 32 -5.19 9.44 3.11
N GLN A 33 -4.84 10.23 4.14
CA GLN A 33 -3.63 11.07 4.13
C GLN A 33 -2.35 10.26 3.96
N PHE A 34 -2.26 9.10 4.63
CA PHE A 34 -1.14 8.18 4.47
C PHE A 34 -1.06 7.67 3.02
N LEU A 35 -2.16 7.15 2.45
CA LEU A 35 -2.18 6.63 1.08
C LEU A 35 -1.85 7.72 0.04
N MET A 36 -2.28 8.96 0.25
CA MET A 36 -1.94 10.10 -0.62
C MET A 36 -0.46 10.48 -0.58
N GLY A 37 0.23 10.19 0.52
CA GLY A 37 1.67 10.43 0.67
C GLY A 37 2.55 9.33 0.07
N LEU A 38 1.97 8.17 -0.29
CA LEU A 38 2.70 7.07 -0.92
C LEU A 38 2.96 7.36 -2.40
N GLY A 39 4.18 7.09 -2.85
CA GLY A 39 4.58 7.18 -4.26
C GLY A 39 3.87 6.16 -5.16
N ASP A 40 4.02 6.33 -6.47
CA ASP A 40 3.32 5.54 -7.49
C ASP A 40 3.77 4.06 -7.48
N GLU A 41 4.95 3.74 -6.94
CA GLU A 41 5.42 2.36 -6.82
C GLU A 41 4.54 1.50 -5.88
N TYR A 42 3.73 2.16 -5.05
CA TYR A 42 2.82 1.52 -4.09
C TYR A 42 1.37 1.42 -4.61
N ASP A 43 1.10 1.74 -5.88
CA ASP A 43 -0.28 1.74 -6.42
C ASP A 43 -1.00 0.40 -6.25
N ASN A 44 -0.28 -0.72 -6.37
CA ASN A 44 -0.87 -2.03 -6.18
C ASN A 44 -1.38 -2.24 -4.74
N VAL A 45 -0.59 -1.84 -3.73
CA VAL A 45 -0.98 -1.97 -2.32
C VAL A 45 -2.03 -0.92 -1.93
N LYS A 46 -1.97 0.30 -2.50
CA LYS A 46 -3.03 1.32 -2.37
C LYS A 46 -4.37 0.77 -2.85
N ASN A 47 -4.42 0.17 -4.04
CA ASN A 47 -5.63 -0.42 -4.59
C ASN A 47 -6.15 -1.57 -3.72
N GLN A 48 -5.25 -2.45 -3.25
CA GLN A 48 -5.62 -3.54 -2.37
C GLN A 48 -6.25 -3.06 -1.06
N ILE A 49 -5.71 -2.01 -0.44
CA ILE A 49 -6.23 -1.40 0.78
C ILE A 49 -7.62 -0.80 0.54
N LEU A 50 -7.82 -0.11 -0.58
CA LEU A 50 -9.11 0.52 -0.94
C LEU A 50 -10.22 -0.49 -1.27
N LEU A 51 -9.86 -1.72 -1.65
CA LEU A 51 -10.79 -2.81 -1.92
C LEU A 51 -11.23 -3.58 -0.66
N GLN A 52 -10.67 -3.28 0.52
CA GLN A 52 -11.07 -3.92 1.77
C GLN A 52 -12.33 -3.28 2.36
N ASP A 53 -13.32 -4.11 2.69
CA ASP A 53 -14.54 -3.72 3.43
C ASP A 53 -14.67 -4.57 4.71
N PRO A 54 -14.64 -3.96 5.92
CA PRO A 54 -14.40 -2.53 6.17
C PRO A 54 -12.95 -2.12 5.90
N LEU A 55 -12.73 -0.82 5.66
CA LEU A 55 -11.38 -0.27 5.45
C LEU A 55 -10.46 -0.62 6.62
N PRO A 56 -9.19 -0.97 6.36
CA PRO A 56 -8.25 -1.33 7.41
C PRO A 56 -7.83 -0.12 8.24
N SER A 57 -7.36 -0.36 9.46
CA SER A 57 -6.71 0.69 10.23
C SER A 57 -5.40 1.15 9.57
N ILE A 58 -4.96 2.37 9.88
CA ILE A 58 -3.68 2.91 9.43
C ILE A 58 -2.50 1.99 9.77
N ASN A 59 -2.52 1.33 10.94
CA ASN A 59 -1.48 0.39 11.34
C ASN A 59 -1.43 -0.83 10.42
N LYS A 60 -2.60 -1.36 10.02
CA LYS A 60 -2.67 -2.50 9.10
C LYS A 60 -2.22 -2.10 7.69
N ALA A 61 -2.61 -0.92 7.21
CA ALA A 61 -2.12 -0.37 5.95
C ALA A 61 -0.58 -0.21 5.94
N TYR A 62 0.00 0.27 7.03
CA TYR A 62 1.46 0.38 7.19
C TYR A 62 2.15 -1.00 7.10
N LEU A 63 1.62 -2.01 7.78
CA LEU A 63 2.15 -3.38 7.71
C LEU A 63 2.06 -3.97 6.29
N MET A 64 0.97 -3.68 5.56
CA MET A 64 0.82 -4.11 4.17
C MET A 64 1.89 -3.49 3.27
N VAL A 65 2.15 -2.18 3.41
CA VAL A 65 3.22 -1.50 2.67
C VAL A 65 4.59 -2.11 3.01
N MET A 66 4.90 -2.29 4.29
CA MET A 66 6.16 -2.93 4.72
C MET A 66 6.34 -4.33 4.15
N SER A 67 5.26 -5.12 4.08
CA SER A 67 5.31 -6.47 3.53
C SER A 67 5.68 -6.49 2.05
N VAL A 68 5.17 -5.51 1.28
CA VAL A 68 5.49 -5.34 -0.14
C VAL A 68 6.95 -4.93 -0.32
N GLU A 69 7.46 -4.00 0.50
CA GLU A 69 8.87 -3.60 0.46
C GLU A 69 9.80 -4.78 0.72
N LYS A 70 9.53 -5.56 1.77
CA LYS A 70 10.30 -6.76 2.10
C LYS A 70 10.25 -7.81 0.99
N GLN A 71 9.09 -8.00 0.36
CA GLN A 71 8.97 -8.91 -0.77
C GLN A 71 9.77 -8.43 -2.00
N ARG A 72 9.85 -7.11 -2.22
CA ARG A 72 10.64 -6.52 -3.29
C ARG A 72 12.13 -6.78 -3.10
N GLU A 73 12.64 -6.64 -1.87
CA GLU A 73 14.03 -6.97 -1.53
C GLU A 73 14.36 -8.43 -1.86
N VAL A 74 13.53 -9.38 -1.44
CA VAL A 74 13.75 -10.81 -1.72
C VAL A 74 13.66 -11.15 -3.22
N GLN A 75 12.80 -10.46 -3.96
CA GLN A 75 12.71 -10.64 -5.42
C GLN A 75 13.97 -10.17 -6.15
N THR A 76 14.65 -9.13 -5.65
CA THR A 76 15.91 -8.66 -6.26
C THR A 76 17.05 -9.67 -6.09
N ASP A 77 17.15 -10.36 -4.96
CA ASP A 77 18.18 -11.37 -4.72
C ASP A 77 17.95 -12.65 -5.56
N SER A 78 16.70 -13.08 -5.68
CA SER A 78 16.34 -14.27 -6.47
C SER A 78 16.54 -14.08 -7.98
N THR A 79 16.29 -12.88 -8.50
CA THR A 79 16.56 -12.56 -9.92
C THR A 79 18.05 -12.39 -10.20
N ALA A 80 18.86 -11.87 -9.26
CA ALA A 80 20.31 -11.81 -9.39
C ALA A 80 20.94 -13.22 -9.41
N SER A 81 20.47 -14.12 -8.53
CA SER A 81 20.91 -15.51 -8.51
C SER A 81 20.57 -16.24 -9.82
N SER A 82 19.33 -16.13 -10.30
CA SER A 82 18.88 -16.82 -11.53
C SER A 82 19.61 -16.37 -12.80
N LYS A 83 19.92 -15.06 -12.92
CA LYS A 83 20.70 -14.53 -14.05
C LYS A 83 22.13 -15.07 -14.05
N THR A 84 22.74 -15.20 -12.89
CA THR A 84 24.12 -15.68 -12.75
C THR A 84 24.26 -17.14 -13.22
N THR A 85 23.30 -18.00 -12.87
CA THR A 85 23.28 -19.42 -13.30
C THR A 85 23.04 -19.55 -14.81
N ALA A 86 22.15 -18.73 -15.38
CA ALA A 86 21.87 -18.74 -16.83
C ALA A 86 23.08 -18.30 -17.67
N VAL A 87 23.83 -17.29 -17.21
CA VAL A 87 25.05 -16.81 -17.89
C VAL A 87 26.16 -17.87 -17.86
N MET A 88 26.36 -18.54 -16.72
CA MET A 88 27.37 -19.60 -16.61
C MET A 88 27.05 -20.83 -17.47
N LEU A 89 25.77 -21.13 -17.71
CA LEU A 89 25.36 -22.20 -18.62
C LEU A 89 25.56 -21.83 -20.10
N ALA A 90 25.30 -20.57 -20.46
CA ALA A 90 25.48 -20.09 -21.83
C ALA A 90 26.95 -20.06 -22.28
N GLN A 91 27.89 -19.80 -21.36
CA GLN A 91 29.33 -19.80 -21.67
C GLN A 91 29.95 -21.20 -21.83
N ARG A 92 29.24 -22.25 -21.45
CA ARG A 92 29.75 -23.63 -21.48
C ARG A 92 29.48 -24.37 -22.81
N GLY A 93 28.75 -23.73 -23.74
CA GLY A 93 28.43 -24.27 -25.07
C GLY A 93 29.22 -23.67 -26.24
N SER A 94 30.26 -22.87 -25.96
CA SER A 94 31.16 -22.29 -26.98
C SER A 94 32.58 -22.83 -26.82
N SER A 95 32.78 -24.10 -27.17
CA SER A 95 34.10 -24.70 -27.46
C SER A 95 33.91 -25.86 -28.42
#